data_AF-A0A7C7E5B2-F1
#
_entry.id   AF-A0A7C7E5B2-F1
#
_cell.length_a   1.000
_cell.length_b   1.000
_cell.length_c   1.000
_cell.angle_alpha   90.00
_cell.angle_beta   90.00
_cell.angle_gamma   90.00
#
_symmetry.space_group_name_H-M   'P 1'
#
loop_
_entity.id
_entity.type
_entity.pdbx_description
1 polymer ?
#
loop_
_entity_poly.entity_id
_entity_poly.type
_entity_poly.pdbx_seq_one_letter_code
_entity_poly.pdbx_strand_id
1 'polypeptide(L)'
;MSTLRDVAKKAGVSISTASRVVNGYEHVSDSVRMKVMKAIDELGYQPNLLAQRLVRGKETKQIGLLVHDVGNPFFAEIARAVEHIAYQNDYTVILCNSSEGKQTSKYLDMFMQRQVDGVAIATGELETNDISRLEHLLERNVPVVMCRERRWACNTAMEHLISQIGIIELDYYTGAKIATEYLLN
;
A
#
# COMPACT_ATOMS: atom_id res chain seq x y z
N MET A 1 -23.12 3.80 18.91
CA MET A 1 -22.27 4.60 18.00
C MET A 1 -23.13 5.68 17.38
N SER A 2 -22.67 6.93 17.41
CA SER A 2 -23.29 8.02 16.65
C SER A 2 -23.06 7.84 15.16
N THR A 3 -24.03 8.19 14.34
CA THR A 3 -23.97 8.13 12.87
C THR A 3 -23.81 9.52 12.27
N LEU A 4 -23.47 9.62 10.98
CA LEU A 4 -23.44 10.90 10.26
C LEU A 4 -24.80 11.61 10.28
N ARG A 5 -25.90 10.85 10.38
CA ARG A 5 -27.26 11.37 10.49
C ARG A 5 -27.49 12.06 11.84
N ASP A 6 -26.90 11.53 12.91
CA ASP A 6 -26.97 12.14 14.25
C ASP A 6 -26.17 13.45 14.30
N VAL A 7 -25.00 13.47 13.67
CA VAL A 7 -24.18 14.69 13.49
C VAL A 7 -24.96 15.75 12.71
N ALA A 8 -25.57 15.39 11.58
CA ALA A 8 -26.36 16.31 10.75
C ALA A 8 -27.55 16.89 11.54
N LYS A 9 -28.28 16.04 12.27
CA LYS A 9 -29.40 16.45 13.13
C LYS A 9 -28.96 17.42 14.21
N LYS A 10 -27.84 17.14 14.88
CA LYS A 10 -27.33 17.97 15.98
C LYS A 10 -26.75 19.31 15.49
N ALA A 11 -26.08 19.31 14.34
CA ALA A 11 -25.56 20.53 13.72
C ALA A 11 -26.64 21.37 13.02
N GLY A 12 -27.86 20.84 12.84
CA GLY A 12 -28.97 21.51 12.17
C GLY A 12 -28.78 21.67 10.66
N VAL A 13 -28.16 20.68 10.01
CA VAL A 13 -27.84 20.68 8.57
C VAL A 13 -28.34 19.40 7.88
N SER A 14 -28.37 19.40 6.55
CA SER A 14 -28.64 18.17 5.80
C SER A 14 -27.49 17.16 5.94
N ILE A 15 -27.80 15.87 5.75
CA ILE A 15 -26.78 14.80 5.73
C ILE A 15 -25.71 15.08 4.66
N SER A 16 -26.11 15.63 3.50
CA SER A 16 -25.18 16.01 2.43
C SER A 16 -24.21 17.12 2.85
N THR A 17 -24.69 18.11 3.61
CA THR A 17 -23.84 19.20 4.13
C THR A 17 -22.89 18.70 5.22
N ALA A 18 -23.38 17.88 6.15
CA ALA A 18 -22.53 17.22 7.15
C ALA A 18 -21.46 16.35 6.47
N SER A 19 -21.83 15.58 5.45
CA SER A 19 -20.90 14.78 4.64
C SER A 19 -19.81 15.65 3.98
N ARG A 20 -20.17 16.79 3.39
CA ARG A 20 -19.19 17.71 2.77
C ARG A 20 -18.19 18.27 3.78
N VAL A 21 -18.64 18.61 4.98
CA VAL A 21 -17.75 19.09 6.05
C VAL A 21 -16.82 17.98 6.53
N VAL A 22 -17.37 16.80 6.85
CA VAL A 22 -16.61 15.62 7.28
C VAL A 22 -15.59 15.21 6.22
N ASN A 23 -15.98 15.28 4.95
CA ASN A 23 -15.13 15.03 3.79
C ASN A 23 -14.39 16.29 3.33
N GLY A 24 -14.20 17.31 4.16
CA GLY A 24 -13.30 18.45 3.92
C GLY A 24 -13.45 19.19 2.58
N TYR A 25 -14.65 19.26 2.01
CA TYR A 25 -14.90 20.05 0.79
C TYR A 25 -14.77 21.55 1.11
N GLU A 26 -14.18 22.33 0.20
CA GLU A 26 -13.94 23.77 0.38
C GLU A 26 -15.22 24.61 0.29
N HIS A 27 -16.24 24.15 -0.46
CA HIS A 27 -17.49 24.89 -0.68
C HIS A 27 -18.52 24.76 0.46
N VAL A 28 -18.08 24.97 1.71
CA VAL A 28 -18.96 25.05 2.89
C VAL A 28 -18.56 26.26 3.72
N SER A 29 -19.53 27.10 4.09
CA SER A 29 -19.26 28.27 4.93
C SER A 29 -18.65 27.90 6.28
N ASP A 30 -17.79 28.76 6.80
CA ASP A 30 -17.11 28.52 8.07
C ASP A 30 -18.08 28.37 9.24
N SER A 31 -19.20 29.09 9.21
CA SER A 31 -20.26 28.98 10.21
C SER A 31 -20.89 27.58 10.25
N VAL A 32 -21.09 26.96 9.09
CA VAL A 32 -21.61 25.59 8.97
C VAL A 32 -20.54 24.58 9.37
N ARG A 33 -19.29 24.80 8.96
CA ARG A 33 -18.16 23.95 9.33
C ARG A 33 -18.00 23.86 10.84
N MET A 34 -18.01 25.00 11.54
CA MET A 34 -17.92 25.05 13.01
C MET A 34 -19.05 24.29 13.70
N LYS A 35 -20.30 24.44 13.22
CA LYS A 35 -21.46 23.71 13.80
C LYS A 35 -21.31 22.21 13.67
N VAL A 36 -20.86 21.73 12.52
CA VAL A 36 -20.66 20.30 12.28
C VAL A 36 -19.50 19.75 13.10
N MET A 37 -18.35 20.44 13.16
CA MET A 37 -17.21 20.01 13.97
C MET A 37 -17.55 19.94 15.46
N LYS A 38 -18.29 20.93 15.98
CA LYS A 38 -18.79 20.89 17.37
C LYS A 38 -19.72 19.70 17.61
N ALA A 39 -20.61 19.39 16.68
CA ALA A 39 -21.48 18.23 16.79
C ALA A 39 -20.72 16.90 16.74
N ILE A 40 -19.62 16.82 15.97
CA ILE A 40 -18.73 15.66 15.91
C ILE A 40 -18.06 15.43 17.27
N ASP A 41 -17.47 16.48 17.85
CA ASP A 41 -16.79 16.42 19.15
C ASP A 41 -17.75 16.01 20.27
N GLU A 42 -18.92 16.63 20.34
CA GLU A 42 -19.92 16.35 21.37
C GLU A 42 -20.55 14.95 21.26
N LEU A 43 -20.56 14.36 20.06
CA LEU A 43 -21.10 13.01 19.83
C LEU A 43 -20.03 11.92 19.87
N GLY A 44 -18.75 12.29 19.87
CA GLY A 44 -17.64 11.35 19.69
C GLY A 44 -17.71 10.62 18.35
N TYR A 45 -18.24 11.27 17.30
CA TYR A 45 -18.36 10.65 15.98
C TYR A 45 -16.98 10.49 15.34
N GLN A 46 -16.60 9.25 15.04
CA GLN A 46 -15.41 8.97 14.25
C GLN A 46 -15.81 8.71 12.79
N PRO A 47 -15.36 9.53 11.84
CA PRO A 47 -15.62 9.29 10.43
C PRO A 47 -15.01 7.96 9.98
N ASN A 48 -15.76 7.19 9.19
CA ASN A 48 -15.22 5.99 8.57
C ASN A 48 -14.31 6.39 7.40
N LEU A 49 -12.99 6.25 7.60
CA LEU A 49 -11.97 6.60 6.61
C LEU A 49 -12.17 5.89 5.26
N LEU A 50 -12.64 4.62 5.26
CA LEU A 50 -12.93 3.89 4.03
C LEU A 50 -14.09 4.55 3.26
N ALA A 51 -15.15 4.93 3.97
CA ALA A 51 -16.29 5.62 3.37
C ALA A 51 -15.91 7.02 2.85
N GLN A 52 -15.03 7.74 3.56
CA GLN A 52 -14.51 9.03 3.08
C GLN A 52 -13.70 8.90 1.80
N ARG A 53 -12.83 7.88 1.71
CA ARG A 53 -11.97 7.62 0.55
C ARG A 53 -12.81 7.25 -0.68
N LEU A 54 -13.82 6.39 -0.51
CA LEU A 54 -14.78 6.03 -1.57
C LEU A 54 -15.53 7.25 -2.11
N VAL A 55 -16.03 8.13 -1.24
CA VAL A 55 -16.80 9.32 -1.66
C VAL A 55 -15.93 10.33 -2.42
N ARG A 56 -14.66 10.47 -2.04
CA ARG A 56 -13.74 11.43 -2.67
C ARG A 56 -13.09 10.92 -3.97
N GLY A 57 -13.23 9.64 -4.31
CA GLY A 57 -12.52 9.02 -5.43
C GLY A 57 -11.00 9.14 -5.29
N LYS A 58 -10.48 9.23 -4.05
CA LYS A 58 -9.06 9.40 -3.75
C LYS A 58 -8.41 8.03 -3.49
N GLU A 59 -7.09 8.01 -3.63
CA GLU A 59 -6.18 6.95 -3.17
C GLU A 59 -6.63 6.33 -1.85
N THR A 60 -6.59 5.00 -1.77
CA THR A 60 -6.95 4.26 -0.56
C THR A 60 -5.99 4.49 0.59
N LYS A 61 -4.87 5.17 0.34
CA LYS A 61 -3.71 5.35 1.21
C LYS A 61 -3.24 4.02 1.80
N GLN A 62 -3.20 3.00 0.95
CA GLN A 62 -2.73 1.67 1.30
C GLN A 62 -1.69 1.21 0.29
N ILE A 63 -0.57 0.69 0.78
CA ILE A 63 0.41 -0.01 -0.05
C ILE A 63 0.52 -1.47 0.39
N GLY A 64 0.61 -2.38 -0.58
CA GLY A 64 0.93 -3.77 -0.32
C GLY A 64 2.43 -3.97 -0.19
N LEU A 65 2.87 -4.71 0.82
CA LEU A 65 4.26 -5.14 0.95
C LEU A 65 4.32 -6.66 1.04
N LEU A 66 5.01 -7.28 0.09
CA LEU A 66 5.25 -8.71 0.03
C LEU A 66 6.71 -8.97 0.42
N VAL A 67 6.94 -9.73 1.49
CA VAL A 67 8.29 -10.14 1.92
C VAL A 67 8.40 -11.66 1.97
N HIS A 68 9.62 -12.18 1.94
CA HIS A 68 9.86 -13.63 2.00
C HIS A 68 9.59 -14.23 3.38
N ASP A 69 10.23 -13.69 4.43
CA ASP A 69 10.05 -14.16 5.81
C ASP A 69 10.25 -13.03 6.83
N VAL A 70 9.16 -12.59 7.48
CA VAL A 70 9.21 -11.59 8.57
C VAL A 70 9.96 -12.08 9.81
N GLY A 71 10.16 -13.39 9.97
CA GLY A 71 10.99 -13.96 11.03
C GLY A 71 12.49 -13.73 10.81
N ASN A 72 12.92 -13.47 9.57
CA ASN A 72 14.29 -13.15 9.25
C ASN A 72 14.56 -11.63 9.44
N PRO A 73 15.54 -11.24 10.27
CA PRO A 73 15.86 -9.83 10.53
C PRO A 73 16.08 -8.98 9.27
N PHE A 74 16.61 -9.55 8.19
CA PHE A 74 16.81 -8.84 6.93
C PHE A 74 15.49 -8.30 6.36
N PHE A 75 14.45 -9.13 6.28
CA PHE A 75 13.15 -8.71 5.75
C PHE A 75 12.35 -7.91 6.77
N ALA A 76 12.56 -8.14 8.07
CA ALA A 76 11.97 -7.31 9.12
C ALA A 76 12.46 -5.85 9.03
N GLU A 77 13.75 -5.66 8.76
CA GLU A 77 14.35 -4.33 8.54
C GLU A 77 13.78 -3.65 7.28
N ILE A 78 13.58 -4.40 6.19
CA ILE A 78 12.91 -3.89 4.98
C ILE A 78 11.47 -3.46 5.32
N ALA A 79 10.70 -4.30 6.01
CA ALA A 79 9.33 -3.98 6.38
C ALA A 79 9.25 -2.76 7.30
N ARG A 80 10.18 -2.63 8.25
CA ARG A 80 10.30 -1.46 9.12
C ARG A 80 10.59 -0.19 8.32
N ALA A 81 11.51 -0.24 7.36
CA ALA A 81 11.86 0.91 6.54
C ALA A 81 10.68 1.37 5.65
N VAL A 82 9.98 0.41 5.03
CA VAL A 82 8.79 0.70 4.20
C VAL A 82 7.66 1.28 5.05
N GLU A 83 7.38 0.68 6.21
CA GLU A 83 6.35 1.17 7.15
C GLU A 83 6.65 2.58 7.63
N HIS A 84 7.89 2.88 8.00
CA HIS A 84 8.28 4.19 8.47
C HIS A 84 8.01 5.30 7.43
N ILE A 85 8.41 5.06 6.18
CA ILE A 85 8.19 6.03 5.09
C ILE A 85 6.71 6.13 4.73
N ALA A 86 5.98 5.01 4.70
CA ALA A 86 4.55 5.01 4.44
C ALA A 86 3.79 5.82 5.51
N TYR A 87 4.11 5.60 6.79
CA TYR A 87 3.53 6.30 7.92
C TYR A 87 3.73 7.82 7.83
N GLN A 88 4.93 8.27 7.47
CA GLN A 88 5.23 9.70 7.28
C GLN A 88 4.41 10.35 6.16
N ASN A 89 3.84 9.56 5.25
CA ASN A 89 3.07 10.03 4.09
C ASN A 89 1.57 9.68 4.21
N ASP A 90 1.07 9.38 5.41
CA ASP A 90 -0.32 8.99 5.69
C ASP A 90 -0.77 7.69 5.00
N TYR A 91 0.17 6.81 4.63
CA TYR A 91 -0.12 5.48 4.09
C TYR A 91 -0.11 4.40 5.17
N THR A 92 -0.96 3.40 4.98
CA THR A 92 -0.94 2.15 5.75
C THR A 92 -0.30 1.04 4.91
N VAL A 93 0.58 0.25 5.53
CA VAL A 93 1.19 -0.92 4.89
C VAL A 93 0.40 -2.18 5.19
N ILE A 94 0.03 -2.93 4.15
CA ILE A 94 -0.49 -4.29 4.28
C ILE A 94 0.69 -5.25 4.04
N LEU A 95 1.28 -5.73 5.14
CA LEU A 95 2.40 -6.66 5.09
C LEU A 95 1.91 -8.11 4.88
N CYS A 96 2.50 -8.80 3.91
CA CYS A 96 2.22 -10.19 3.59
C CYS A 96 3.51 -10.98 3.54
N ASN A 97 3.48 -12.16 4.19
CA ASN A 97 4.62 -13.05 4.28
C ASN A 97 4.47 -14.21 3.28
N SER A 98 5.28 -14.24 2.23
CA SER A 98 5.26 -15.30 1.21
C SER A 98 6.44 -16.23 1.40
N SER A 99 6.34 -17.03 2.47
CA SER A 99 7.30 -18.09 2.78
C SER A 99 7.38 -19.07 1.60
N GLU A 100 8.57 -19.25 1.03
CA GLU A 100 8.82 -20.13 -0.12
C GLU A 100 8.04 -19.77 -1.40
N GLY A 101 7.58 -18.52 -1.58
CA GLY A 101 6.80 -18.11 -2.75
C GLY A 101 5.36 -18.66 -2.79
N LYS A 102 5.04 -19.60 -1.89
CA LYS A 102 3.71 -20.13 -1.70
C LYS A 102 2.80 -18.99 -1.27
N GLN A 103 1.71 -18.78 -2.01
CA GLN A 103 0.65 -17.79 -1.76
C GLN A 103 0.87 -16.37 -2.30
N THR A 104 1.96 -16.08 -3.04
CA THR A 104 2.18 -14.76 -3.66
C THR A 104 0.96 -14.29 -4.45
N SER A 105 0.46 -15.10 -5.39
CA SER A 105 -0.75 -14.80 -6.17
C SER A 105 -1.97 -14.46 -5.32
N LYS A 106 -2.19 -15.15 -4.19
CA LYS A 106 -3.31 -14.85 -3.27
C LYS A 106 -3.17 -13.48 -2.63
N TYR A 107 -1.96 -13.08 -2.28
CA TYR A 107 -1.70 -11.75 -1.72
C TYR A 107 -1.84 -10.65 -2.77
N LEU A 108 -1.40 -10.90 -4.01
CA LEU A 108 -1.63 -9.99 -5.13
C LEU A 108 -3.13 -9.84 -5.42
N ASP A 109 -3.90 -10.92 -5.40
CA ASP A 109 -5.37 -10.89 -5.52
C ASP A 109 -6.00 -10.08 -4.38
N MET A 110 -5.52 -10.25 -3.15
CA MET A 110 -5.96 -9.46 -1.99
C MET A 110 -5.63 -7.97 -2.16
N PHE A 111 -4.44 -7.62 -2.64
CA PHE A 111 -4.06 -6.23 -2.90
C PHE A 111 -4.98 -5.58 -3.95
N MET A 112 -5.34 -6.31 -5.02
CA MET A 112 -6.32 -5.84 -5.99
C MET A 112 -7.70 -5.63 -5.37
N GLN A 113 -8.17 -6.56 -4.53
CA GLN A 113 -9.47 -6.44 -3.83
C GLN A 113 -9.49 -5.27 -2.85
N ARG A 114 -8.36 -4.98 -2.21
CA ARG A 114 -8.19 -3.86 -1.28
C ARG A 114 -7.96 -2.51 -1.99
N GLN A 115 -7.82 -2.51 -3.31
CA GLN A 115 -7.53 -1.33 -4.12
C GLN A 115 -6.30 -0.57 -3.60
N VAL A 116 -5.21 -1.29 -3.30
CA VAL A 116 -3.97 -0.64 -2.88
C VAL A 116 -3.47 0.32 -3.96
N ASP A 117 -2.85 1.42 -3.53
CA ASP A 117 -2.33 2.46 -4.42
C ASP A 117 -0.91 2.13 -4.93
N GLY A 118 -0.30 1.06 -4.43
CA GLY A 118 1.03 0.60 -4.85
C GLY A 118 1.41 -0.72 -4.18
N VAL A 119 2.35 -1.44 -4.80
CA VAL A 119 2.85 -2.73 -4.30
C VAL A 119 4.38 -2.77 -4.31
N ALA A 120 4.98 -3.13 -3.18
CA ALA A 120 6.40 -3.43 -3.05
C ALA A 120 6.59 -4.94 -2.83
N ILE A 121 7.54 -5.54 -3.55
CA ILE A 121 7.81 -6.97 -3.55
C ILE A 121 9.29 -7.19 -3.21
N ALA A 122 9.56 -7.76 -2.05
CA ALA A 122 10.89 -8.16 -1.58
C ALA A 122 10.85 -9.64 -1.18
N THR A 123 10.36 -10.47 -2.09
CA THR A 123 10.36 -11.94 -1.96
C THR A 123 11.11 -12.57 -3.14
N GLY A 124 11.31 -13.88 -3.08
CA GLY A 124 12.05 -14.66 -4.08
C GLY A 124 11.34 -14.78 -5.43
N GLU A 125 11.58 -15.89 -6.12
CA GLU A 125 11.05 -16.13 -7.46
C GLU A 125 9.52 -16.00 -7.54
N LEU A 126 9.05 -15.44 -8.66
CA LEU A 126 7.65 -15.33 -9.00
C LEU A 126 7.27 -16.44 -9.98
N GLU A 127 6.15 -17.10 -9.72
CA GLU A 127 5.60 -18.10 -10.63
C GLU A 127 4.79 -17.43 -11.75
N THR A 128 4.52 -18.15 -12.84
CA THR A 128 3.70 -17.66 -13.97
C THR A 128 2.36 -17.08 -13.52
N ASN A 129 1.73 -17.69 -12.50
CA ASN A 129 0.49 -17.18 -11.95
C ASN A 129 0.66 -15.81 -11.29
N ASP A 130 1.78 -15.57 -10.59
CA ASP A 130 2.06 -14.29 -9.95
C ASP A 130 2.26 -13.18 -11.00
N ILE A 131 2.98 -13.50 -12.08
CA ILE A 131 3.24 -12.59 -13.20
C ILE A 131 1.92 -12.07 -13.80
N SER A 132 0.95 -12.95 -14.04
CA SER A 132 -0.38 -12.56 -14.53
C SER A 132 -1.12 -11.62 -13.55
N ARG A 133 -0.93 -11.76 -12.23
CA ARG A 133 -1.53 -10.80 -11.27
C ARG A 133 -0.80 -9.46 -11.28
N LEU A 134 0.51 -9.44 -11.52
CA LEU A 134 1.26 -8.20 -11.70
C LEU A 134 0.77 -7.43 -12.92
N GLU A 135 0.52 -8.11 -14.03
CA GLU A 135 -0.09 -7.51 -15.23
C GLU A 135 -1.41 -6.82 -14.88
N HIS A 136 -2.30 -7.50 -14.16
CA HIS A 136 -3.58 -6.91 -13.74
C HIS A 136 -3.45 -5.71 -12.79
N LEU A 137 -2.42 -5.67 -11.95
CA LEU A 137 -2.12 -4.49 -11.14
C LEU A 137 -1.66 -3.32 -12.03
N LEU A 138 -0.80 -3.58 -13.00
CA LEU A 138 -0.29 -2.58 -13.94
C LEU A 138 -1.38 -2.03 -14.87
N GLU A 139 -2.27 -2.89 -15.37
CA GLU A 139 -3.46 -2.49 -16.16
C GLU A 139 -4.37 -1.50 -15.40
N ARG A 140 -4.35 -1.56 -14.07
CA ARG A 140 -5.09 -0.66 -13.18
C ARG A 140 -4.29 0.58 -12.76
N ASN A 141 -3.12 0.79 -13.35
CA ASN A 141 -2.17 1.86 -13.01
C ASN A 141 -1.69 1.81 -11.55
N VAL A 142 -1.62 0.62 -10.95
CA VAL A 142 -1.01 0.44 -9.62
C VAL A 142 0.51 0.32 -9.80
N PRO A 143 1.31 1.24 -9.25
CA PRO A 143 2.77 1.16 -9.30
C PRO A 143 3.27 -0.09 -8.57
N VAL A 144 4.21 -0.80 -9.20
CA VAL A 144 4.85 -1.99 -8.64
C VAL A 144 6.36 -1.77 -8.58
N VAL A 145 6.97 -2.06 -7.42
CA VAL A 145 8.43 -2.09 -7.25
C VAL A 145 8.85 -3.47 -6.75
N MET A 146 9.86 -4.06 -7.37
CA MET A 146 10.42 -5.35 -6.99
C MET A 146 11.90 -5.23 -6.62
N CYS A 147 12.25 -5.77 -5.45
CA CYS A 147 13.62 -6.01 -5.02
C CYS A 147 13.99 -7.46 -5.34
N ARG A 148 15.11 -7.67 -6.05
CA ARG A 148 15.54 -9.00 -6.48
C ARG A 148 17.07 -9.14 -6.49
N GLU A 149 17.55 -10.37 -6.58
CA GLU A 149 18.96 -10.65 -6.78
C GLU A 149 19.38 -10.42 -8.23
N ARG A 150 20.53 -9.78 -8.44
CA ARG A 150 21.11 -9.52 -9.75
C ARG A 150 21.60 -10.84 -10.34
N ARG A 151 21.23 -11.11 -11.61
CA ARG A 151 21.59 -12.34 -12.37
C ARG A 151 20.95 -13.63 -11.88
N TRP A 152 20.06 -13.59 -10.90
CA TRP A 152 19.15 -14.71 -10.67
C TRP A 152 18.22 -14.83 -11.87
N ALA A 153 17.98 -16.05 -12.35
CA ALA A 153 17.28 -16.27 -13.61
C ALA A 153 15.94 -15.51 -13.61
N CYS A 154 15.86 -14.42 -14.37
CA CYS A 154 14.58 -13.84 -14.70
C CYS A 154 13.82 -14.93 -15.42
N ASN A 155 12.68 -15.35 -14.88
CA ASN A 155 11.72 -16.09 -15.69
C ASN A 155 11.50 -15.23 -16.94
N THR A 156 11.79 -15.75 -18.14
CA THR A 156 11.65 -15.00 -19.40
C THR A 156 10.25 -14.39 -19.51
N ALA A 157 9.27 -15.01 -18.85
CA ALA A 157 7.91 -14.51 -18.68
C ALA A 157 7.78 -13.14 -17.97
N MET A 158 8.83 -12.57 -17.37
CA MET A 158 8.81 -11.23 -16.78
C MET A 158 9.46 -10.16 -17.66
N GLU A 159 10.14 -10.52 -18.74
CA GLU A 159 10.95 -9.57 -19.53
C GLU A 159 10.12 -8.38 -20.05
N HIS A 160 8.87 -8.62 -20.44
CA HIS A 160 7.97 -7.57 -20.93
C HIS A 160 7.43 -6.64 -19.83
N LEU A 161 7.57 -7.01 -18.55
CA LEU A 161 7.14 -6.20 -17.40
C LEU A 161 8.27 -5.33 -16.84
N ILE A 162 9.54 -5.64 -17.13
CA ILE A 162 10.71 -4.94 -16.57
C ILE A 162 10.67 -3.43 -16.86
N SER A 163 10.11 -3.01 -18.00
CA SER A 163 9.97 -1.59 -18.35
C SER A 163 8.81 -0.87 -17.64
N GLN A 164 7.91 -1.62 -17.00
CA GLN A 164 6.70 -1.12 -16.36
C GLN A 164 6.77 -1.16 -14.83
N ILE A 165 7.70 -1.93 -14.26
CA ILE A 165 7.91 -2.03 -12.82
C ILE A 165 9.23 -1.36 -12.42
N GLY A 166 9.27 -0.80 -11.21
CA GLY A 166 10.53 -0.39 -10.60
C GLY A 166 11.32 -1.63 -10.18
N ILE A 167 12.62 -1.70 -10.50
CA ILE A 167 13.48 -2.81 -10.09
C ILE A 167 14.65 -2.29 -9.25
N ILE A 168 14.85 -2.93 -8.10
CA ILE A 168 16.01 -2.74 -7.22
C ILE A 168 16.77 -4.08 -7.21
N GLU A 169 18.06 -4.05 -7.56
CA GLU A 169 18.88 -5.27 -7.69
C GLU A 169 19.95 -5.37 -6.59
N LEU A 170 20.10 -6.56 -6.02
CA LEU A 170 21.15 -6.93 -5.06
C LEU A 170 22.25 -7.74 -5.76
N ASP A 171 23.49 -7.24 -5.80
CA ASP A 171 24.59 -7.90 -6.50
C ASP A 171 25.44 -8.79 -5.59
N TYR A 172 24.87 -9.93 -5.18
CA TYR A 172 25.58 -10.91 -4.36
C TYR A 172 26.75 -11.56 -5.10
N TYR A 173 26.63 -11.74 -6.42
CA TYR A 173 27.68 -12.35 -7.25
C TYR A 173 28.98 -11.55 -7.20
N THR A 174 28.91 -10.25 -7.46
CA THR A 174 30.10 -9.37 -7.44
C THR A 174 30.66 -9.28 -6.02
N GLY A 175 29.78 -9.20 -5.01
CA GLY A 175 30.20 -9.19 -3.60
C GLY A 175 30.99 -10.46 -3.22
N ALA A 176 30.50 -11.63 -3.59
CA ALA A 176 31.17 -12.90 -3.32
C ALA A 176 32.53 -13.01 -4.03
N LYS A 177 32.63 -12.51 -5.27
CA LYS A 177 33.88 -12.47 -6.02
C LYS A 177 34.93 -11.61 -5.31
N ILE A 178 34.59 -10.38 -4.94
CA ILE A 178 35.50 -9.46 -4.24
C ILE A 178 35.95 -10.06 -2.90
N ALA A 179 35.01 -10.64 -2.14
CA ALA A 179 35.32 -11.28 -0.87
C ALA A 179 36.31 -12.44 -1.05
N THR A 180 36.15 -13.25 -2.10
CA THR A 180 37.05 -14.37 -2.40
C THR A 180 38.42 -13.88 -2.84
N GLU A 181 38.49 -12.84 -3.69
CA GLU A 181 39.76 -12.23 -4.11
C GLU A 181 40.54 -11.67 -2.91
N TYR A 182 39.86 -11.08 -1.93
CA TYR A 182 40.50 -10.63 -0.69
C TYR A 182 41.09 -11.77 0.13
N LEU A 183 40.45 -12.94 0.18
CA LEU A 183 40.95 -14.09 0.93
C LEU A 183 42.16 -14.78 0.29
N LEU A 184 42.38 -14.56 -1.02
CA LEU A 184 43.47 -15.18 -1.79
C LEU A 184 44.72 -14.30 -1.90
N ASN A 185 44.64 -13.05 -1.46
CA ASN A 185 45.77 -12.11 -1.38
C ASN A 185 46.26 -11.99 0.07
#